data_AF-A0A3S3QHG4-F1
#
_entry.id   AF-A0A3S3QHG4-F1
#
_cell.length_a   1.000
_cell.length_b   1.000
_cell.length_c   1.000
_cell.angle_alpha   90.00
_cell.angle_beta   90.00
_cell.angle_gamma   90.00
#
_symmetry.space_group_name_H-M   'P 1'
#
loop_
_entity.id
_entity.type
_entity.pdbx_description
1 polymer ?
#
loop_
_entity_poly.entity_id
_entity_poly.type
_entity_poly.pdbx_seq_one_letter_code
_entity_poly.pdbx_strand_id
1 'polypeptide(L)'
;MPEFIEFCSNSLIVGHFVGLDMHFLNKTSRQVLGGTLSNPGIDTMRLARRFKDSGRTDHYGHHDHASSYTLDALAKEFNLPVFKPHDALEDALQTAYLFLYLLKKFRDGGINSLKELYQAGRIRS
;
A
#
# COMPACT_ATOMS: atom_id res chain seq x y z
N MET A 1 19.91 6.78 5.84
CA MET A 1 18.75 7.43 6.52
C MET A 1 18.56 8.88 6.10
N PRO A 2 19.57 9.79 6.17
CA PRO A 2 19.41 11.15 5.66
C PRO A 2 19.10 11.19 4.16
N GLU A 3 19.86 10.42 3.37
CA GLU A 3 19.67 10.29 1.92
C GLU A 3 18.28 9.74 1.53
N PHE A 4 17.72 8.83 2.34
CA PHE A 4 16.37 8.28 2.11
C PHE A 4 15.28 9.32 2.38
N ILE A 5 15.45 10.14 3.42
CA ILE A 5 14.51 11.22 3.73
C ILE A 5 14.58 12.33 2.68
N GLU A 6 15.78 12.66 2.21
CA GLU A 6 15.97 13.59 1.10
C GLU A 6 15.36 13.05 -0.20
N PHE A 7 15.55 11.77 -0.49
CA PHE A 7 14.90 11.09 -1.61
C PHE A 7 13.37 11.12 -1.51
N CYS A 8 12.80 10.86 -0.33
CA CYS A 8 11.36 10.90 -0.11
C CYS A 8 10.79 12.32 -0.19
N SER A 9 11.49 13.33 0.33
CA SER A 9 11.09 14.75 0.29
C SER A 9 9.59 14.94 0.59
N ASN A 10 8.83 15.62 -0.29
CA ASN A 10 7.37 15.81 -0.20
C ASN A 10 6.55 14.72 -0.93
N SER A 11 7.13 13.55 -1.19
CA SER A 11 6.47 12.47 -1.93
C SER A 11 5.44 11.73 -1.09
N LEU A 12 4.46 11.13 -1.78
CA LEU A 12 3.51 10.18 -1.20
C LEU A 12 4.16 8.80 -1.08
N ILE A 13 4.17 8.24 0.12
CA ILE A 13 4.71 6.88 0.34
C ILE A 13 3.60 5.87 0.04
N VAL A 14 3.89 4.91 -0.83
CA VAL A 14 3.00 3.77 -1.13
C VAL A 14 3.69 2.50 -0.67
N GLY A 15 2.98 1.68 0.09
CA GLY A 15 3.48 0.38 0.51
C GLY A 15 2.35 -0.63 0.73
N HIS A 16 2.69 -1.81 1.20
CA HIS A 16 1.75 -2.87 1.53
C HIS A 16 1.91 -3.23 3.00
N PHE A 17 0.91 -2.94 3.84
CA PHE A 17 1.05 -3.01 5.30
C PHE A 17 2.02 -1.96 5.89
N VAL A 18 2.02 -0.76 5.30
CA VAL A 18 2.86 0.41 5.62
C VAL A 18 2.90 0.77 7.12
N GLY A 19 1.91 0.34 7.92
CA GLY A 19 1.93 0.56 9.37
C GLY A 19 3.15 -0.05 10.07
N LEU A 20 3.66 -1.19 9.60
CA LEU A 20 4.86 -1.82 10.15
C LEU A 20 6.13 -1.08 9.72
N ASP A 21 6.24 -0.76 8.44
CA ASP A 21 7.39 -0.05 7.87
C ASP A 21 7.52 1.37 8.41
N MET A 22 6.40 2.10 8.53
CA MET A 22 6.39 3.45 9.11
C MET A 22 6.73 3.43 10.61
N HIS A 23 6.37 2.38 11.35
CA HIS A 23 6.78 2.26 12.75
C HIS A 23 8.30 2.10 12.87
N PHE A 24 8.90 1.25 12.01
CA PHE A 24 10.35 1.07 11.96
C PHE A 24 11.07 2.35 11.51
N LEU A 25 10.62 2.96 10.42
CA LEU A 25 11.17 4.22 9.90
C LEU A 25 11.05 5.37 10.90
N ASN A 26 9.90 5.50 11.59
CA ASN A 26 9.73 6.54 12.61
C ASN A 26 10.60 6.30 13.85
N LYS A 27 10.79 5.04 14.27
CA LYS A 27 11.68 4.70 15.37
C LYS A 27 13.12 5.06 15.04
N THR A 28 13.59 4.69 13.85
CA THR A 28 14.96 4.99 13.40
C THR A 28 15.15 6.49 13.15
N SER A 29 14.20 7.18 12.51
CA SER A 29 14.26 8.64 12.30
C SER A 29 14.27 9.41 13.63
N ARG A 30 13.52 8.94 14.64
CA ARG A 30 13.53 9.58 15.97
C ARG A 30 14.88 9.43 16.66
N GLN A 31 15.55 8.30 16.48
CA GLN A 31 16.86 8.02 17.05
C GLN A 31 17.99 8.79 16.36
N VAL A 32 17.91 8.96 15.04
CA VAL A 32 18.99 9.55 14.22
C VAL A 32 18.81 11.05 13.98
N LEU A 33 17.57 11.53 13.89
CA LEU A 33 17.23 12.90 13.45
C LEU A 33 16.31 13.66 14.41
N GLY A 34 15.87 13.03 15.51
CA GLY A 34 14.99 13.65 16.50
C GLY A 34 13.54 13.86 16.05
N GLY A 35 13.12 13.29 14.92
CA GLY A 35 11.78 13.47 14.34
C GLY A 35 11.22 12.23 13.63
N THR A 36 9.97 12.33 13.12
CA THR A 36 9.27 11.26 12.38
C THR A 36 9.03 11.67 10.93
N LEU A 37 8.83 10.71 10.02
CA LEU A 37 8.43 11.02 8.65
C LEU A 37 6.99 11.57 8.64
N SER A 38 6.79 12.74 8.03
CA SER A 38 5.49 13.40 7.88
C SER A 38 4.82 13.11 6.53
N ASN A 39 5.48 12.36 5.65
CA ASN A 39 4.97 12.02 4.34
C ASN A 39 3.61 11.31 4.43
N PRO A 40 2.60 11.74 3.64
CA PRO A 40 1.35 11.01 3.55
C PRO A 40 1.61 9.59 3.01
N GLY A 41 0.91 8.60 3.58
CA GLY A 41 1.07 7.19 3.23
C GLY A 41 -0.23 6.58 2.67
N ILE A 42 -0.10 5.79 1.60
CA ILE A 42 -1.15 4.91 1.10
C ILE A 42 -0.79 3.46 1.40
N ASP A 43 -1.72 2.75 2.05
CA ASP A 43 -1.62 1.32 2.29
C ASP A 43 -2.43 0.55 1.22
N THR A 44 -1.72 -0.14 0.33
CA THR A 44 -2.33 -0.95 -0.74
C THR A 44 -3.19 -2.10 -0.20
N MET A 45 -2.90 -2.62 1.00
CA MET A 45 -3.74 -3.62 1.66
C MET A 45 -5.12 -3.06 2.00
N ARG A 46 -5.17 -1.81 2.51
CA ARG A 46 -6.42 -1.11 2.81
C ARG A 46 -7.20 -0.76 1.55
N LEU A 47 -6.51 -0.35 0.49
CA LEU A 47 -7.12 -0.10 -0.81
C LEU A 47 -7.73 -1.37 -1.40
N ALA A 48 -7.02 -2.50 -1.34
CA ALA A 48 -7.52 -3.79 -1.80
C ALA A 48 -8.77 -4.22 -1.01
N ARG A 49 -8.76 -4.07 0.32
CA ARG A 49 -9.93 -4.33 1.17
C ARG A 49 -11.13 -3.49 0.75
N ARG A 50 -10.96 -2.18 0.61
CA ARG A 50 -12.07 -1.31 0.15
C ARG A 50 -12.58 -1.66 -1.24
N PHE A 51 -11.68 -2.04 -2.14
CA PHE A 51 -12.08 -2.47 -3.48
C PHE A 51 -12.97 -3.73 -3.42
N LYS A 52 -12.58 -4.72 -2.62
CA LYS A 52 -13.36 -5.96 -2.40
C LYS A 52 -14.69 -5.68 -1.68
N ASP A 53 -14.67 -4.90 -0.61
CA ASP A 53 -15.86 -4.53 0.17
C ASP A 53 -16.89 -3.72 -0.66
N SER A 54 -16.44 -3.02 -1.70
CA SER A 54 -17.33 -2.26 -2.59
C SER A 54 -18.18 -3.12 -3.54
N GLY A 55 -18.09 -4.45 -3.45
CA GLY A 55 -18.82 -5.39 -4.30
C GLY A 55 -18.37 -5.38 -5.76
N ARG A 56 -17.21 -4.77 -6.05
CA ARG A 56 -16.60 -4.66 -7.39
C ARG A 56 -15.74 -5.88 -7.75
N THR A 57 -15.83 -6.93 -6.94
CA THR A 57 -15.20 -8.22 -7.16
C THR A 57 -16.27 -9.29 -7.14
N ASP A 58 -16.32 -10.08 -8.22
CA ASP A 58 -17.43 -11.00 -8.50
C ASP A 58 -17.42 -12.26 -7.60
N HIS A 59 -16.40 -12.42 -6.75
CA HIS A 59 -16.25 -13.60 -5.91
C HIS A 59 -15.64 -13.29 -4.54
N TYR A 60 -16.32 -13.77 -3.49
CA TYR A 60 -15.81 -14.63 -2.42
C TYR A 60 -16.36 -14.30 -1.04
N GLY A 61 -16.96 -15.33 -0.45
CA GLY A 61 -17.47 -15.34 0.91
C GLY A 61 -16.39 -15.40 1.98
N HIS A 62 -16.88 -15.38 3.21
CA HIS A 62 -16.16 -15.47 4.48
C HIS A 62 -14.98 -16.46 4.48
N HIS A 63 -13.77 -15.99 4.20
CA HIS A 63 -12.52 -16.66 4.52
C HIS A 63 -11.61 -15.71 5.30
N ASP A 64 -10.71 -16.29 6.09
CA ASP A 64 -9.82 -15.59 7.04
C ASP A 64 -9.31 -14.24 6.51
N HIS A 65 -9.70 -13.17 7.22
CA HIS A 65 -9.55 -11.79 6.76
C HIS A 65 -8.10 -11.27 6.74
N ALA A 66 -7.13 -12.02 7.27
CA ALA A 66 -5.74 -11.61 7.31
C ALA A 66 -4.90 -12.22 6.19
N SER A 67 -5.07 -13.52 5.91
CA SER A 67 -4.29 -14.25 4.89
C SER A 67 -4.71 -13.88 3.45
N SER A 68 -5.95 -13.43 3.27
CA SER A 68 -6.50 -13.07 1.96
C SER A 68 -5.97 -11.73 1.41
N TYR A 69 -5.20 -10.98 2.19
CA TYR A 69 -4.71 -9.64 1.82
C TYR A 69 -3.20 -9.53 1.82
N THR A 70 -2.47 -10.65 1.83
CA THR A 70 -1.02 -10.61 1.62
C THR A 70 -0.71 -10.18 0.19
N LEU A 71 0.49 -9.65 0.00
CA LEU A 71 0.92 -9.15 -1.30
C LEU A 71 0.90 -10.26 -2.37
N ASP A 72 1.36 -11.47 -2.02
CA ASP A 72 1.33 -12.65 -2.88
C ASP A 72 -0.11 -13.14 -3.17
N ALA A 73 -0.99 -13.15 -2.17
CA ALA A 73 -2.39 -13.54 -2.36
C ALA A 73 -3.12 -12.59 -3.32
N LEU A 74 -2.94 -11.28 -3.14
CA LEU A 74 -3.55 -10.25 -4.01
C LEU A 74 -2.94 -10.25 -5.42
N ALA A 75 -1.64 -10.50 -5.54
CA ALA A 75 -0.99 -10.63 -6.84
C ALA A 75 -1.59 -11.79 -7.64
N LYS A 76 -1.75 -12.96 -7.01
CA LYS A 76 -2.39 -14.14 -7.61
C LYS A 76 -3.86 -13.89 -7.92
N GLU A 77 -4.62 -13.33 -6.98
CA GLU A 77 -6.05 -13.06 -7.14
C GLU A 77 -6.33 -12.12 -8.32
N PHE A 78 -5.51 -11.08 -8.49
CA PHE A 78 -5.67 -10.11 -9.57
C PHE A 78 -4.89 -10.44 -10.85
N ASN A 79 -4.30 -11.65 -10.93
CA ASN A 79 -3.48 -12.10 -12.06
C ASN A 79 -2.36 -11.10 -12.43
N LEU A 80 -1.69 -10.56 -11.42
CA LEU A 80 -0.54 -9.68 -11.57
C LEU A 80 0.75 -10.51 -11.71
N PRO A 81 1.83 -9.93 -12.27
CA PRO A 81 3.16 -10.54 -12.20
C PRO A 81 3.49 -10.87 -10.74
N VAL A 82 4.02 -12.07 -10.51
CA VAL A 82 4.45 -12.54 -9.18
C VAL A 82 5.97 -12.45 -9.12
N PHE A 83 6.44 -11.62 -8.21
CA PHE A 83 7.86 -11.45 -7.91
C PHE A 83 8.27 -12.36 -6.74
N LYS A 84 9.58 -12.55 -6.57
CA LYS A 84 10.08 -13.40 -5.49
C LYS A 84 9.91 -12.67 -4.15
N PRO A 85 9.17 -13.24 -3.18
CA PRO A 85 8.95 -12.58 -1.89
C PRO A 85 10.23 -12.54 -1.06
N HIS A 86 10.26 -11.64 -0.07
CA HIS A 86 11.35 -11.47 0.90
C HIS A 86 12.62 -10.81 0.33
N ASP A 87 12.50 -10.15 -0.82
CA ASP A 87 13.48 -9.20 -1.33
C ASP A 87 12.82 -7.82 -1.38
N ALA A 88 13.46 -6.81 -0.79
CA ALA A 88 12.86 -5.49 -0.64
C ALA A 88 12.57 -4.80 -1.99
N LEU A 89 13.38 -5.06 -3.02
CA LEU A 89 13.16 -4.51 -4.36
C LEU A 89 11.98 -5.21 -5.02
N GLU A 90 11.95 -6.53 -4.95
CA GLU A 90 10.88 -7.36 -5.51
C GLU A 90 9.52 -7.04 -4.85
N ASP A 91 9.49 -6.89 -3.52
CA ASP A 91 8.30 -6.51 -2.76
C ASP A 91 7.82 -5.09 -3.09
N ALA A 92 8.75 -4.15 -3.33
CA ALA A 92 8.44 -2.80 -3.78
C ALA A 92 7.85 -2.79 -5.21
N LEU A 93 8.41 -3.58 -6.12
CA LEU A 93 7.88 -3.76 -7.47
C LEU A 93 6.48 -4.37 -7.44
N GLN A 94 6.31 -5.47 -6.69
CA GLN A 94 5.03 -6.13 -6.53
C GLN A 94 3.96 -5.18 -5.97
N THR A 95 4.33 -4.36 -4.99
CA THR A 95 3.48 -3.31 -4.43
C THR A 95 3.09 -2.26 -5.47
N ALA A 96 4.05 -1.83 -6.31
CA ALA A 96 3.79 -0.86 -7.37
C ALA A 96 2.79 -1.40 -8.40
N TYR A 97 2.92 -2.67 -8.81
CA TYR A 97 1.96 -3.33 -9.71
C TYR A 97 0.56 -3.39 -9.09
N LEU A 98 0.46 -3.80 -7.83
CA LEU A 98 -0.81 -3.83 -7.11
C LEU A 98 -1.44 -2.43 -7.03
N PHE A 99 -0.66 -1.41 -6.72
CA PHE A 99 -1.13 -0.03 -6.63
C PHE A 99 -1.68 0.47 -7.98
N LEU A 100 -0.94 0.24 -9.08
CA LEU A 100 -1.38 0.63 -10.42
C LEU A 100 -2.66 -0.08 -10.85
N TYR A 101 -2.80 -1.37 -10.52
CA TYR A 101 -4.01 -2.13 -10.76
C TYR A 101 -5.21 -1.53 -10.01
N LEU A 102 -5.06 -1.29 -8.71
CA LEU A 102 -6.12 -0.73 -7.87
C LEU A 102 -6.49 0.69 -8.34
N LEU A 103 -5.51 1.53 -8.68
CA LEU A 103 -5.71 2.85 -9.27
C LEU A 103 -6.61 2.79 -10.49
N LYS A 104 -6.32 1.90 -11.43
CA LYS A 104 -7.13 1.73 -12.65
C LYS A 104 -8.56 1.31 -12.30
N LYS A 105 -8.73 0.35 -11.40
CA LYS A 105 -10.06 -0.13 -10.97
C LYS A 105 -10.88 0.93 -10.24
N PHE A 106 -10.25 1.74 -9.41
CA PHE A 106 -10.92 2.85 -8.72
C PHE A 106 -11.36 3.93 -9.69
N ARG A 107 -10.53 4.24 -10.70
CA ARG A 107 -10.88 5.17 -11.78
C ARG A 107 -12.06 4.69 -12.62
N ASP A 108 -12.07 3.41 -13.01
CA ASP A 108 -13.20 2.81 -13.74
C ASP A 108 -14.50 2.87 -12.93
N GLY A 109 -14.40 2.87 -11.60
CA GLY A 109 -15.51 3.04 -10.67
C GLY A 109 -15.77 4.48 -10.20
N GLY A 110 -15.26 5.50 -10.89
CA GLY A 110 -15.60 6.91 -10.68
C GLY A 110 -14.74 7.68 -9.66
N ILE A 111 -13.71 7.07 -9.06
CA ILE A 111 -12.74 7.80 -8.23
C ILE A 111 -11.66 8.40 -9.12
N ASN A 112 -11.66 9.73 -9.27
CA ASN A 112 -10.85 10.41 -10.29
C ASN A 112 -9.75 11.30 -9.71
N SER A 113 -9.63 11.40 -8.38
CA SER A 113 -8.59 12.19 -7.74
C SER A 113 -7.72 11.40 -6.76
N LEU A 114 -6.43 11.77 -6.70
CA LEU A 114 -5.49 11.25 -5.71
C LEU A 114 -5.97 11.51 -4.27
N LYS A 115 -6.70 12.61 -4.05
CA LYS A 115 -7.30 12.96 -2.76
C LYS A 115 -8.36 11.94 -2.32
N GLU A 116 -9.24 11.52 -3.23
CA GLU A 116 -10.26 10.51 -2.95
C GLU A 116 -9.63 9.13 -2.72
N LEU A 117 -8.64 8.76 -3.53
CA LEU A 117 -7.87 7.52 -3.33
C LEU A 117 -7.12 7.54 -1.99
N TYR A 118 -6.50 8.66 -1.64
CA TYR A 118 -5.85 8.84 -0.35
C TYR A 118 -6.85 8.70 0.80
N GLN A 119 -8.05 9.27 0.69
CA GLN A 119 -9.11 9.06 1.69
C GLN A 119 -9.55 7.58 1.79
N ALA A 120 -9.45 6.83 0.70
CA ALA A 120 -9.71 5.39 0.66
C ALA A 120 -8.62 4.54 1.33
N GLY A 121 -7.35 4.91 1.14
CA GLY A 121 -6.18 4.15 1.60
C GLY A 121 -5.48 4.67 2.84
N ARG A 122 -5.90 5.81 3.42
CA ARG A 122 -5.17 6.45 4.53
C ARG A 122 -5.04 5.54 5.75
N ILE A 123 -3.86 5.61 6.36
CA ILE A 123 -3.62 5.17 7.72
C ILE A 123 -4.14 6.28 8.63
N ARG A 124 -5.14 5.98 9.47
CA ARG A 124 -5.52 6.90 10.55
C ARG A 124 -4.41 6.81 11.60
N SER A 125 -3.64 7.89 11.72
CA SER A 125 -2.84 8.19 12.91
C SER A 125 -3.76 8.49 14.08
#